data_AF-A0A1X0FDD3-F1
#
_entry.id   AF-A0A1X0FDD3-F1
#
_cell.length_a   1.000
_cell.length_b   1.000
_cell.length_c   1.000
_cell.angle_alpha   90.00
_cell.angle_beta   90.00
_cell.angle_gamma   90.00
#
_symmetry.space_group_name_H-M   'P 1'
#
loop_
_entity.id
_entity.type
_entity.pdbx_description
1 polymer ?
#
loop_
_entity_poly.entity_id
_entity_poly.type
_entity_poly.pdbx_seq_one_letter_code
_entity_poly.pdbx_strand_id
1 'polypeptide(L)'
;MAGKEPDIGATSRTVAANVKRLREAMNMNFTQLSERLIATAGWSINAVGIRRLEAEERRVTPDDLVALAVALGVSPITLLMPVSHSGDDAVEATGVKSGVAAHQLWRWYQAAGQLHDGEYDEFLTFVARALPPWRQRQVELVESGIEPHVTRFVRERVGDGDD
;
A
#
# COMPACT_ATOMS: atom_id res chain seq x y z
N MET A 1 -7.35 30.97 -12.02
CA MET A 1 -8.42 30.10 -11.50
C MET A 1 -7.80 29.25 -10.41
N ALA A 2 -8.04 29.57 -9.14
CA ALA A 2 -7.58 28.72 -8.03
C ALA A 2 -8.27 27.36 -8.19
N GLY A 3 -7.49 26.29 -8.37
CA GLY A 3 -8.03 24.95 -8.52
C GLY A 3 -8.77 24.58 -7.24
N LYS A 4 -10.08 24.35 -7.34
CA LYS A 4 -10.87 23.78 -6.23
C LYS A 4 -10.26 22.43 -5.88
N GLU A 5 -10.02 22.20 -4.59
CA GLU A 5 -9.52 20.92 -4.12
C GLU A 5 -10.48 19.81 -4.58
N PRO A 6 -9.99 18.73 -5.22
CA PRO A 6 -10.85 17.64 -5.68
C PRO A 6 -11.52 16.98 -4.47
N ASP A 7 -12.69 16.37 -4.61
CA ASP A 7 -13.39 15.71 -3.50
C ASP A 7 -12.58 14.50 -2.93
N ILE A 8 -13.10 13.84 -1.89
CA ILE A 8 -12.45 12.64 -1.35
C ILE A 8 -12.43 11.52 -2.40
N GLY A 9 -11.26 10.89 -2.59
CA GLY A 9 -11.05 9.83 -3.59
C GLY A 9 -11.31 8.42 -3.04
N ALA A 10 -11.42 7.44 -3.94
CA ALA A 10 -11.69 6.03 -3.61
C ALA A 10 -10.69 5.43 -2.60
N THR A 11 -9.41 5.79 -2.70
CA THR A 11 -8.38 5.33 -1.75
C THR A 11 -8.62 5.85 -0.33
N SER A 12 -9.01 7.12 -0.16
CA SER A 12 -9.26 7.67 1.18
C SER A 12 -10.52 7.06 1.81
N ARG A 13 -11.57 6.80 1.01
CA ARG A 13 -12.76 6.06 1.46
C ARG A 13 -12.40 4.64 1.91
N THR A 14 -11.55 3.97 1.15
CA THR A 14 -11.04 2.64 1.49
C THR A 14 -10.31 2.64 2.84
N VAL A 15 -9.42 3.61 3.07
CA VAL A 15 -8.72 3.75 4.35
C VAL A 15 -9.71 4.00 5.49
N ALA A 16 -10.68 4.90 5.31
CA ALA A 16 -11.70 5.18 6.32
C ALA A 16 -12.50 3.92 6.69
N ALA A 17 -12.96 3.16 5.69
CA ALA A 17 -13.68 1.91 5.88
C ALA A 17 -12.84 0.84 6.61
N ASN A 18 -11.56 0.69 6.24
CA ASN A 18 -10.66 -0.28 6.87
C ASN A 18 -10.28 0.10 8.31
N VAL A 19 -10.06 1.39 8.59
CA VAL A 19 -9.81 1.88 9.95
C VAL A 19 -11.02 1.58 10.83
N LYS A 20 -12.23 1.89 10.37
CA LYS A 20 -13.47 1.57 11.08
C LYS A 20 -13.59 0.07 11.36
N ARG A 21 -13.46 -0.76 10.31
CA ARG A 21 -13.57 -2.23 10.40
C ARG A 21 -12.59 -2.81 11.41
N LEU A 22 -11.32 -2.40 11.38
CA LEU A 22 -10.28 -2.91 12.28
C LEU A 22 -10.47 -2.41 13.71
N ARG A 23 -10.83 -1.13 13.89
CA ARG A 23 -11.15 -0.56 15.20
C ARG A 23 -12.30 -1.31 15.87
N GLU A 24 -13.38 -1.56 15.12
CA GLU A 24 -14.55 -2.29 15.60
C GLU A 24 -14.24 -3.77 15.89
N ALA A 25 -13.44 -4.44 15.06
CA ALA A 25 -13.00 -5.81 15.31
C ALA A 25 -12.16 -5.95 16.60
N MET A 26 -11.47 -4.88 16.99
CA MET A 26 -10.72 -4.79 18.25
C MET A 26 -11.57 -4.30 19.43
N ASN A 27 -12.89 -4.09 19.25
CA ASN A 27 -13.81 -3.54 20.25
C ASN A 27 -13.35 -2.18 20.83
N MET A 28 -12.68 -1.35 20.02
CA MET A 28 -12.23 -0.03 20.44
C MET A 28 -13.24 1.06 20.10
N ASN A 29 -13.47 1.98 21.03
CA ASN A 29 -14.10 3.26 20.73
C ASN A 29 -13.07 4.27 20.16
N PHE A 30 -13.54 5.45 19.73
CA PHE A 30 -12.67 6.47 19.14
C PHE A 30 -11.58 6.99 20.09
N THR A 31 -11.89 7.13 21.39
CA THR A 31 -10.93 7.57 22.40
C THR A 31 -9.83 6.53 22.59
N GLN A 32 -10.19 5.25 22.66
CA GLN A 32 -9.22 4.16 22.81
C GLN A 32 -8.27 4.07 21.61
N LEU A 33 -8.76 4.26 20.38
CA LEU A 33 -7.87 4.33 19.21
C LEU A 33 -6.96 5.57 19.27
N SER A 34 -7.47 6.72 19.71
CA SER A 34 -6.68 7.94 19.90
C SER A 34 -5.55 7.75 20.92
N GLU A 35 -5.84 7.14 22.06
CA GLU A 35 -4.85 6.83 23.09
C GLU A 35 -3.82 5.82 22.59
N ARG A 36 -4.28 4.80 21.86
CA ARG A 36 -3.41 3.78 21.27
C ARG A 36 -2.46 4.37 20.23
N LEU A 37 -2.91 5.27 19.37
CA LEU A 37 -2.06 5.98 18.41
C LEU A 37 -0.88 6.67 19.08
N ILE A 38 -1.14 7.36 20.20
CA ILE A 38 -0.10 8.02 20.98
C ILE A 38 0.84 6.97 21.58
N ALA A 39 0.29 5.92 22.20
CA ALA A 39 1.05 4.90 22.90
C ALA A 39 1.95 4.06 21.96
N THR A 40 1.50 3.76 20.73
CA THR A 40 2.22 2.85 19.82
C THR A 40 3.05 3.58 18.77
N ALA A 41 2.60 4.74 18.30
CA ALA A 41 3.21 5.45 17.18
C ALA A 41 3.74 6.84 17.55
N GLY A 42 3.50 7.33 18.77
CA GLY A 42 3.82 8.71 19.15
C GLY A 42 3.06 9.75 18.33
N TRP A 43 1.94 9.36 17.69
CA TRP A 43 1.18 10.20 16.78
C TRP A 43 -0.17 10.57 17.38
N SER A 44 -0.62 11.81 17.19
CA SER A 44 -1.83 12.34 17.83
C SER A 44 -2.94 12.59 16.82
N ILE A 45 -3.98 11.76 16.89
CA ILE A 45 -5.28 12.02 16.26
C ILE A 45 -6.33 11.90 17.36
N ASN A 46 -6.98 13.02 17.71
CA ASN A 46 -8.02 12.99 18.75
C ASN A 46 -9.26 12.20 18.29
N ALA A 47 -10.10 11.80 19.25
CA ALA A 47 -11.31 11.01 18.99
C ALA A 47 -12.26 11.64 17.94
N VAL A 48 -12.39 12.97 17.93
CA VAL A 48 -13.19 13.71 16.93
C VAL A 48 -12.58 13.57 15.54
N GLY A 49 -11.25 13.67 15.43
CA GLY A 49 -10.49 13.50 14.20
C GLY A 49 -10.65 12.10 13.62
N ILE A 50 -10.61 11.08 14.47
CA ILE A 50 -10.86 9.68 14.08
C ILE A 50 -12.30 9.52 13.58
N ARG A 51 -13.29 10.06 14.31
CA ARG A 51 -14.69 10.01 13.87
C ARG A 51 -14.89 10.67 12.50
N ARG A 52 -14.31 11.85 12.29
CA ARG A 52 -14.39 12.58 11.01
C ARG A 52 -13.64 11.86 9.88
N LEU A 53 -12.53 11.20 10.19
CA LEU A 53 -11.80 10.37 9.25
C LEU A 53 -12.68 9.19 8.79
N GLU A 54 -13.30 8.46 9.71
CA GLU A 54 -14.18 7.35 9.39
C GLU A 54 -15.47 7.80 8.68
N ALA A 55 -15.90 9.03 8.90
CA ALA A 55 -17.03 9.65 8.22
C ALA A 55 -16.67 10.26 6.85
N GLU A 56 -15.43 10.10 6.38
CA GLU A 56 -14.95 10.68 5.11
C GLU A 56 -14.95 12.23 5.08
N GLU A 57 -15.12 12.88 6.23
CA GLU A 57 -15.15 14.33 6.42
C GLU A 57 -13.74 14.93 6.67
N ARG A 58 -12.74 14.06 6.80
CA ARG A 58 -11.33 14.42 6.97
C ARG A 58 -10.46 13.46 6.16
N ARG A 59 -9.53 14.03 5.39
CA ARG A 59 -8.52 13.24 4.66
C ARG A 59 -7.50 12.63 5.61
N VAL A 60 -7.01 11.46 5.22
CA VAL A 60 -5.88 10.77 5.84
C VAL A 60 -4.60 11.28 5.20
N THR A 61 -3.65 11.76 6.00
CA THR A 61 -2.30 12.08 5.52
C THR A 61 -1.46 10.80 5.41
N PRO A 62 -0.32 10.82 4.69
CA PRO A 62 0.62 9.69 4.73
C PRO A 62 1.08 9.33 6.15
N ASP A 63 1.29 10.33 7.01
CA ASP A 63 1.65 10.12 8.42
C ASP A 63 0.51 9.46 9.20
N ASP A 64 -0.73 9.93 9.02
CA ASP A 64 -1.93 9.33 9.62
C ASP A 64 -2.04 7.86 9.18
N LEU A 65 -1.82 7.55 7.90
CA LEU A 65 -1.89 6.19 7.35
C LEU A 65 -0.91 5.25 8.03
N VAL A 66 0.36 5.65 8.14
CA VAL A 66 1.40 4.81 8.76
C VAL A 66 1.16 4.68 10.26
N ALA A 67 0.82 5.77 10.95
CA ALA A 67 0.53 5.73 12.39
C ALA A 67 -0.69 4.85 12.71
N LEU A 68 -1.75 4.93 11.91
CA LEU A 68 -2.93 4.06 12.05
C LEU A 68 -2.58 2.60 11.79
N ALA A 69 -1.74 2.32 10.79
CA ALA A 69 -1.29 0.95 10.52
C ALA A 69 -0.54 0.36 11.74
N VAL A 70 0.38 1.14 12.33
CA VAL A 70 1.10 0.77 13.57
C VAL A 70 0.12 0.55 14.73
N ALA A 71 -0.79 1.49 14.98
CA ALA A 71 -1.76 1.38 16.08
C ALA A 71 -2.70 0.19 15.93
N LEU A 72 -3.14 -0.11 14.71
CA LEU A 72 -4.02 -1.23 14.40
C LEU A 72 -3.27 -2.56 14.21
N GLY A 73 -1.93 -2.56 14.31
CA GLY A 73 -1.11 -3.76 14.19
C GLY A 73 -1.13 -4.40 12.79
N VAL A 74 -1.26 -3.58 11.74
CA VAL A 74 -1.31 -4.01 10.34
C VAL A 74 -0.28 -3.27 9.47
N SER A 75 -0.09 -3.68 8.22
CA SER A 75 0.72 -2.91 7.26
C SER A 75 -0.10 -1.77 6.64
N PRO A 76 0.54 -0.69 6.15
CA PRO A 76 -0.17 0.37 5.41
C PRO A 76 -0.97 -0.16 4.21
N ILE A 77 -0.45 -1.18 3.51
CA ILE A 77 -1.13 -1.83 2.39
C ILE A 77 -2.48 -2.41 2.84
N THR A 78 -2.58 -2.93 4.07
CA THR A 78 -3.84 -3.45 4.62
C THR A 78 -4.92 -2.37 4.69
N LEU A 79 -4.54 -1.14 5.02
CA LEU A 79 -5.47 0.00 5.07
C LEU A 79 -5.80 0.54 3.67
N LEU A 80 -4.86 0.44 2.73
CA LEU A 80 -5.02 0.89 1.34
C LEU A 80 -5.86 -0.06 0.47
N MET A 81 -6.05 -1.31 0.88
CA MET A 81 -6.71 -2.32 0.06
C MET A 81 -8.23 -2.35 0.24
N PRO A 82 -9.01 -2.19 -0.85
CA PRO A 82 -10.46 -2.32 -0.79
C PRO A 82 -10.88 -3.73 -0.37
N VAL A 83 -11.96 -3.80 0.42
CA VAL A 83 -12.56 -5.09 0.79
C VAL A 83 -13.16 -5.74 -0.47
N SER A 84 -12.79 -6.99 -0.72
CA SER A 84 -13.26 -7.82 -1.83
C SER A 84 -13.49 -9.25 -1.32
N HIS A 85 -14.34 -10.01 -2.00
CA HIS A 85 -14.60 -11.41 -1.69
C HIS A 85 -13.61 -12.36 -2.40
N SER A 86 -13.16 -11.96 -3.59
CA SER A 86 -12.19 -12.66 -4.42
C SER A 86 -11.08 -11.73 -4.91
N GLY A 87 -9.93 -12.31 -5.23
CA GLY A 87 -8.84 -11.60 -5.92
C GLY A 87 -9.23 -11.09 -7.31
N ASP A 88 -10.26 -11.67 -7.93
CA ASP A 88 -10.74 -11.27 -9.27
C ASP A 88 -11.79 -10.16 -9.23
N ASP A 89 -12.26 -9.78 -8.03
CA ASP A 89 -13.23 -8.71 -7.90
C ASP A 89 -12.60 -7.38 -8.37
N ALA A 90 -13.36 -6.62 -9.16
CA ALA A 90 -12.95 -5.29 -9.56
C ALA A 90 -13.03 -4.34 -8.37
N VAL A 91 -11.91 -3.66 -8.08
CA VAL A 91 -11.77 -2.68 -7.01
C VAL A 91 -11.32 -1.33 -7.54
N GLU A 92 -11.62 -0.27 -6.81
CA GLU A 92 -11.24 1.09 -7.16
C GLU A 92 -10.10 1.62 -6.28
N ALA A 93 -9.19 2.37 -6.90
CA ALA A 93 -8.21 3.18 -6.19
C ALA A 93 -8.08 4.54 -6.90
N THR A 94 -7.80 5.60 -6.15
CA THR A 94 -7.66 6.95 -6.69
C THR A 94 -6.59 6.98 -7.79
N GLY A 95 -6.96 7.45 -8.98
CA GLY A 95 -6.05 7.53 -10.13
C GLY A 95 -5.96 6.26 -10.99
N VAL A 96 -6.55 5.15 -10.55
CA VAL A 96 -6.67 3.92 -11.34
C VAL A 96 -7.91 4.02 -12.23
N LYS A 97 -7.73 3.91 -13.55
CA LYS A 97 -8.82 4.02 -14.53
C LYS A 97 -9.53 2.67 -14.67
N SER A 98 -10.87 2.70 -14.72
CA SER A 98 -11.75 1.56 -15.05
C SER A 98 -11.80 0.40 -14.05
N GLY A 99 -11.33 0.59 -12.81
CA GLY A 99 -11.22 -0.49 -11.83
C GLY A 99 -10.12 -1.49 -12.20
N VAL A 100 -9.64 -2.25 -11.22
CA VAL A 100 -8.59 -3.25 -11.38
C VAL A 100 -8.91 -4.48 -10.54
N ALA A 101 -8.46 -5.67 -10.94
CA ALA A 101 -8.63 -6.86 -10.11
C ALA A 101 -7.92 -6.67 -8.75
N ALA A 102 -8.56 -7.09 -7.65
CA ALA A 102 -8.02 -6.93 -6.31
C ALA A 102 -6.62 -7.55 -6.14
N HIS A 103 -6.37 -8.72 -6.72
CA HIS A 103 -5.06 -9.37 -6.67
C HIS A 103 -3.97 -8.56 -7.40
N GLN A 104 -4.34 -7.89 -8.49
CA GLN A 104 -3.42 -7.07 -9.27
C GLN A 104 -3.06 -5.78 -8.52
N LEU A 105 -4.05 -5.13 -7.88
CA LEU A 105 -3.79 -4.00 -6.98
C LEU A 105 -2.90 -4.40 -5.80
N TRP A 106 -3.15 -5.57 -5.20
CA TRP A 106 -2.36 -6.13 -4.11
C TRP A 106 -0.90 -6.36 -4.50
N ARG A 107 -0.65 -6.96 -5.67
CA ARG A 107 0.71 -7.18 -6.19
C ARG A 107 1.41 -5.85 -6.48
N TRP A 108 0.68 -4.88 -7.03
CA TRP A 108 1.23 -3.55 -7.31
C TRP A 108 1.67 -2.82 -6.05
N TYR A 109 0.85 -2.81 -4.99
CA TYR A 109 1.24 -2.19 -3.71
C TYR A 109 2.46 -2.83 -3.05
N GLN A 110 2.73 -4.10 -3.32
CA GLN A 110 3.91 -4.80 -2.79
C GLN A 110 5.15 -4.68 -3.69
N ALA A 111 5.08 -3.93 -4.79
CA ALA A 111 6.11 -3.90 -5.83
C ALA A 111 6.40 -5.29 -6.45
N ALA A 112 5.42 -6.20 -6.44
CA ALA A 112 5.52 -7.57 -6.97
C ALA A 112 4.94 -7.72 -8.39
N GLY A 113 4.37 -6.65 -8.94
CA GLY A 113 3.77 -6.63 -10.27
C GLY A 113 3.40 -5.21 -10.67
N GLN A 114 3.27 -4.98 -11.98
CA GLN A 114 2.70 -3.72 -12.47
C GLN A 114 1.19 -3.67 -12.21
N LEU A 115 0.64 -2.46 -12.18
CA LEU A 115 -0.79 -2.26 -11.97
C LEU A 115 -1.64 -2.74 -13.16
N HIS A 116 -1.08 -2.68 -14.36
CA HIS A 116 -1.65 -3.22 -15.59
C HIS A 116 -0.61 -4.13 -16.21
N ASP A 117 -1.06 -5.20 -16.87
CA ASP A 117 -0.15 -6.08 -17.60
C ASP A 117 0.50 -5.29 -18.73
N GLY A 118 1.82 -5.28 -18.77
CA GLY A 118 2.65 -4.55 -19.74
C GLY A 118 3.67 -5.46 -20.41
N GLU A 119 4.45 -4.89 -21.33
CA GLU A 119 5.52 -5.63 -22.00
C GLU A 119 6.68 -5.95 -21.03
N TYR A 120 7.51 -6.94 -21.36
CA TYR A 120 8.60 -7.42 -20.51
C TYR A 120 9.58 -6.31 -20.08
N ASP A 121 9.96 -5.42 -21.02
CA ASP A 121 10.87 -4.31 -20.74
C ASP A 121 10.24 -3.27 -19.79
N GLU A 122 8.92 -3.11 -19.83
CA GLU A 122 8.17 -2.25 -18.92
C GLU A 122 8.18 -2.84 -17.50
N PHE A 123 8.04 -4.17 -17.38
CA PHE A 123 8.08 -4.87 -16.09
C PHE A 123 9.45 -4.71 -15.40
N LEU A 124 10.56 -4.92 -16.13
CA LEU A 124 11.90 -4.70 -15.58
C LEU A 124 12.11 -3.24 -15.14
N THR A 125 11.62 -2.28 -15.94
CA THR A 125 11.66 -0.86 -15.60
C THR A 125 10.87 -0.55 -14.34
N PHE A 126 9.69 -1.17 -14.17
CA PHE A 126 8.88 -1.04 -12.96
C PHE A 126 9.64 -1.57 -11.74
N VAL A 127 10.16 -2.80 -11.78
CA VAL A 127 10.87 -3.41 -10.65
C VAL A 127 12.08 -2.57 -10.24
N ALA A 128 12.86 -2.07 -11.21
CA ALA A 128 14.00 -1.21 -10.96
C ALA A 128 13.64 0.14 -10.30
N ARG A 129 12.42 0.63 -10.49
CA ARG A 129 11.92 1.88 -9.86
C ARG A 129 11.20 1.64 -8.54
N ALA A 130 10.52 0.51 -8.40
CA ALA A 130 9.68 0.20 -7.26
C ALA A 130 10.47 -0.35 -6.07
N LEU A 131 11.55 -1.09 -6.33
CA LEU A 131 12.38 -1.68 -5.27
C LEU A 131 13.54 -0.77 -4.86
N PRO A 132 13.82 -0.63 -3.56
CA PRO A 132 15.00 0.11 -3.11
C PRO A 132 16.31 -0.61 -3.48
N PRO A 133 17.44 0.10 -3.58
CA PRO A 133 18.71 -0.48 -4.04
C PRO A 133 19.18 -1.71 -3.24
N TRP A 134 18.91 -1.75 -1.94
CA TRP A 134 19.27 -2.90 -1.10
C TRP A 134 18.43 -4.15 -1.44
N ARG A 135 17.19 -3.98 -1.90
CA ARG A 135 16.34 -5.11 -2.30
C ARG A 135 16.60 -5.55 -3.73
N GLN A 136 16.91 -4.61 -4.64
CA GLN A 136 17.28 -4.91 -6.03
C GLN A 136 18.44 -5.92 -6.13
N ARG A 137 19.42 -5.86 -5.22
CA ARG A 137 20.56 -6.79 -5.16
C ARG A 137 20.20 -8.22 -4.73
N GLN A 138 19.00 -8.40 -4.16
CA GLN A 138 18.51 -9.68 -3.63
C GLN A 138 17.37 -10.26 -4.46
N VAL A 139 16.97 -9.61 -5.56
CA VAL A 139 15.95 -10.17 -6.45
C VAL A 139 16.57 -11.30 -7.25
N GLU A 140 16.35 -12.53 -6.81
CA GLU A 140 16.31 -13.65 -7.74
C GLU A 140 15.03 -13.48 -8.56
N LEU A 141 15.15 -13.31 -9.88
CA LEU A 141 14.03 -13.28 -10.83
C LEU A 141 13.38 -14.68 -10.88
N VAL A 142 12.66 -15.07 -9.81
CA VAL A 142 12.04 -16.40 -9.67
C VAL A 142 10.51 -16.35 -9.67
N GLU A 143 9.88 -15.18 -9.59
CA GLU A 143 8.41 -15.05 -9.56
C GLU A 143 7.84 -14.19 -10.69
N SER A 144 8.17 -14.52 -11.94
CA SER A 144 7.42 -14.06 -13.12
C SER A 144 6.56 -15.15 -13.76
N GLY A 145 6.53 -16.37 -13.22
CA GLY A 145 5.84 -17.50 -13.85
C GLY A 145 6.52 -18.02 -15.13
N ILE A 146 7.82 -17.74 -15.28
CA ILE A 146 8.67 -18.20 -16.39
C ILE A 146 9.55 -19.35 -15.87
N GLU A 147 9.71 -20.41 -16.67
CA GLU A 147 10.47 -21.62 -16.32
C GLU A 147 11.83 -21.32 -15.63
N PRO A 148 12.22 -22.14 -14.64
CA PRO A 148 13.13 -21.73 -13.57
C PRO A 148 14.61 -21.85 -13.95
N HIS A 149 15.10 -21.17 -14.99
CA HIS A 149 16.52 -21.30 -15.38
C HIS A 149 17.26 -20.03 -15.80
N VAL A 150 16.77 -18.83 -15.50
CA VAL A 150 17.53 -17.60 -15.82
C VAL A 150 17.72 -16.70 -14.60
N THR A 151 18.67 -17.08 -13.75
CA THR A 151 19.29 -16.14 -12.79
C THR A 151 20.09 -15.10 -13.58
N ARG A 152 19.53 -13.90 -13.77
CA ARG A 152 20.28 -12.75 -14.27
C ARG A 152 20.53 -11.76 -13.15
N PHE A 153 21.81 -11.57 -12.83
CA PHE A 153 22.25 -10.53 -11.91
C PHE A 153 22.04 -9.16 -12.54
N VAL A 154 21.29 -8.28 -11.86
CA VAL A 154 20.96 -6.93 -12.33
C VAL A 154 22.16 -5.96 -12.28
N ARG A 155 23.32 -6.42 -11.80
CA ARG A 155 24.60 -5.72 -11.99
C ARG A 155 25.75 -6.72 -11.86
N GLU A 156 26.71 -6.62 -12.77
CA GLU A 156 27.95 -7.38 -12.74
C GLU A 156 28.61 -7.21 -11.36
N ARG A 157 28.95 -8.32 -10.70
CA ARG A 157 29.87 -8.29 -9.58
C ARG A 157 31.15 -7.67 -10.14
N VAL A 158 31.46 -6.44 -9.72
CA VAL A 158 32.84 -5.98 -9.78
C VAL A 158 33.60 -7.01 -8.94
N GLY A 159 34.47 -7.78 -9.60
CA GLY A 159 35.26 -8.80 -8.94
C GLY A 159 36.04 -8.16 -7.81
N ASP A 160 35.84 -8.65 -6.59
CA ASP A 160 36.91 -8.58 -5.60
C ASP A 160 38.08 -9.36 -6.21
N GLY A 161 39.16 -8.63 -6.47
CA GLY A 161 40.39 -9.21 -7.00
C GLY A 161 40.97 -10.21 -6.02
N ASP A 162 41.39 -11.35 -6.56
CA ASP A 162 42.42 -12.18 -5.95
C ASP A 162 43.80 -11.52 -6.16
N ASP A 163 44.65 -11.68 -5.14
CA ASP A 163 46.05 -11.27 -4.91
C ASP A 163 46.36 -9.85 -4.37
#